data_AF-A0A354QAJ1-F1
#
_entry.id   AF-A0A354QAJ1-F1
#
_cell.length_a   1.000
_cell.length_b   1.000
_cell.length_c   1.000
_cell.angle_alpha   90.00
_cell.angle_beta   90.00
_cell.angle_gamma   90.00
#
_symmetry.space_group_name_H-M   'P 1'
#
loop_
_entity.id
_entity.type
_entity.pdbx_description
1 polymer ?
#
loop_
_entity_poly.entity_id
_entity_poly.type
_entity_poly.pdbx_seq_one_letter_code
_entity_poly.pdbx_strand_id
1 'polypeptide(L)'
;MNSGKLITFEGLDGCGKSTQLEKVHDWLTSRGYTVLKTREPGGTKIGRQIRSILLNPEHKELQPESELLLYLSDRIQHLQETIIPAK
;
A
#
# COMPACT_ATOMS: atom_id res chain seq x y z
N MET A 1 -1.00 -4.73 26.21
CA MET A 1 -1.36 -4.36 24.82
C MET A 1 -0.22 -4.81 23.93
N ASN A 2 -0.41 -5.84 23.11
CA ASN A 2 0.61 -6.19 22.12
C ASN A 2 0.44 -5.24 20.93
N SER A 3 1.45 -4.42 20.67
CA SER A 3 1.52 -3.58 19.48
C SER A 3 1.99 -4.42 18.29
N GLY A 4 1.26 -4.41 17.18
CA GLY A 4 1.73 -4.96 15.91
C GLY A 4 2.99 -4.24 15.40
N LYS A 5 3.58 -4.77 14.32
CA LYS A 5 4.72 -4.14 13.62
C LYS A 5 4.29 -3.77 12.20
N LEU A 6 4.51 -2.52 11.83
CA LEU A 6 4.35 -2.04 10.46
C LEU A 6 5.71 -2.09 9.76
N ILE A 7 5.77 -2.80 8.62
CA ILE A 7 6.98 -2.94 7.80
C ILE A 7 6.64 -2.45 6.38
N THR A 8 7.41 -1.50 5.87
CA THR A 8 7.22 -0.93 4.52
C THR A 8 8.36 -1.33 3.59
N PHE A 9 8.05 -1.57 2.32
CA PHE A 9 9.02 -1.88 1.27
C PHE A 9 9.01 -0.77 0.22
N GLU A 10 10.07 0.04 0.19
CA GLU A 10 10.20 1.23 -0.66
C GLU A 10 11.33 1.09 -1.68
N GLY A 11 11.24 1.84 -2.77
CA GLY A 11 12.22 1.84 -3.84
C GLY A 11 11.63 2.13 -5.22
N LEU A 12 12.50 2.22 -6.24
CA LEU A 12 12.10 2.48 -7.63
C LEU A 12 11.31 1.31 -8.23
N ASP A 13 10.60 1.57 -9.33
CA ASP A 13 9.89 0.51 -10.05
C ASP A 13 10.85 -0.50 -10.65
N GLY A 14 10.45 -1.77 -10.63
CA GLY A 14 11.30 -2.89 -11.03
C GLY A 14 12.40 -3.28 -10.03
N CYS A 15 12.60 -2.58 -8.90
CA CYS A 15 13.68 -2.91 -7.94
C CYS A 15 13.41 -4.16 -7.07
N GLY A 16 12.29 -4.86 -7.29
CA GLY A 16 11.96 -6.11 -6.59
C GLY A 16 11.16 -5.97 -5.30
N LYS A 17 10.54 -4.81 -5.02
CA LYS A 17 9.71 -4.55 -3.82
C LYS A 17 8.68 -5.67 -3.57
N SER A 18 7.86 -5.96 -4.57
CA SER A 18 6.81 -6.99 -4.46
C SER A 18 7.38 -8.37 -4.20
N THR A 19 8.50 -8.72 -4.84
CA THR A 19 9.19 -10.00 -4.61
C THR A 19 9.69 -10.12 -3.17
N GLN A 20 10.27 -9.06 -2.61
CA GLN A 20 10.76 -9.07 -1.22
C GLN A 20 9.61 -9.11 -0.22
N LEU A 21 8.52 -8.39 -0.49
CA LEU A 21 7.31 -8.42 0.31
C LEU A 21 6.74 -9.85 0.42
N GLU A 22 6.64 -10.56 -0.70
CA GLU A 22 6.16 -11.96 -0.72
C GLU A 22 7.08 -12.88 0.07
N LYS A 23 8.40 -12.79 -0.13
CA LYS A 23 9.39 -13.59 0.61
C LYS A 23 9.31 -13.37 2.12
N VAL A 24 9.18 -12.12 2.55
CA VAL A 24 9.10 -11.78 3.99
C VAL A 24 7.78 -12.24 4.58
N HIS A 25 6.67 -12.10 3.84
CA HIS A 25 5.37 -12.61 4.26
C HIS A 25 5.41 -14.12 4.49
N ASP A 26 5.93 -14.89 3.53
CA ASP A 26 5.97 -16.35 3.64
C ASP A 26 6.89 -16.80 4.77
N TRP A 27 8.03 -16.11 4.94
CA TRP A 27 8.96 -16.38 6.02
C TRP A 27 8.35 -16.10 7.40
N LEU A 28 7.64 -14.98 7.58
CA LEU A 28 6.96 -14.66 8.84
C LEU A 28 5.79 -15.62 9.12
N THR A 29 4.99 -15.93 8.10
CA THR A 29 3.86 -16.84 8.21
C THR A 29 4.32 -18.26 8.58
N SER A 30 5.41 -18.75 7.98
CA SER A 30 6.00 -20.06 8.33
C SER A 30 6.54 -20.14 9.76
N ARG A 31 6.76 -18.99 10.40
CA ARG A 31 7.15 -18.88 11.82
C ARG A 31 5.96 -18.72 12.77
N GLY A 32 4.73 -18.80 12.27
CA GLY A 32 3.51 -18.71 13.08
C GLY A 32 3.03 -17.30 13.38
N TYR A 33 3.58 -16.26 12.72
CA TYR A 33 3.06 -14.90 12.85
C TYR A 33 1.81 -14.70 11.99
N THR A 34 0.83 -13.97 12.51
CA THR A 34 -0.26 -13.42 11.69
C THR A 34 0.28 -12.22 10.91
N VAL A 35 0.21 -12.28 9.58
CA VAL A 35 0.75 -11.25 8.70
C VAL A 35 -0.35 -10.74 7.78
N LEU A 36 -0.57 -9.43 7.78
CA LEU A 36 -1.42 -8.74 6.81
C LEU A 36 -0.55 -8.10 5.73
N LYS A 37 -0.69 -8.56 4.49
CA LYS A 37 -0.10 -7.88 3.32
C LYS A 37 -1.06 -6.83 2.80
N THR A 38 -0.50 -5.70 2.39
CA THR A 38 -1.23 -4.65 1.69
C THR A 38 -0.27 -3.79 0.85
N ARG A 39 -0.80 -2.81 0.12
CA ARG A 39 -0.03 -1.91 -0.76
C ARG A 39 -0.67 -0.53 -0.88
N GLU A 40 0.16 0.45 -1.20
CA GLU A 40 -0.27 1.77 -1.66
C GLU A 40 0.30 2.06 -3.06
N PRO A 41 -0.42 2.81 -3.91
CA PRO A 41 -1.85 3.09 -3.79
C PRO A 41 -2.68 1.83 -4.11
N GLY A 42 -3.86 1.68 -3.52
CA GLY A 42 -4.82 0.65 -3.92
C GLY A 42 -5.10 -0.48 -2.92
N GLY A 43 -4.76 -0.32 -1.65
CA GLY A 43 -5.02 -1.31 -0.59
C GLY A 43 -6.51 -1.50 -0.28
N THR A 44 -7.35 -0.53 -0.59
CA THR A 44 -8.80 -0.53 -0.27
C THR A 44 -9.68 -0.51 -1.52
N LYS A 45 -11.01 -0.63 -1.36
CA LYS A 45 -11.96 -0.53 -2.49
C LYS A 45 -11.87 0.84 -3.17
N ILE A 46 -11.93 1.91 -2.38
CA ILE A 46 -11.77 3.30 -2.86
C ILE A 46 -10.34 3.53 -3.37
N GLY A 47 -9.34 3.02 -2.65
CA GLY A 47 -7.95 3.13 -3.07
C GLY A 47 -7.68 2.54 -4.45
N ARG A 48 -8.33 1.42 -4.81
CA ARG A 48 -8.21 0.85 -6.17
C ARG A 48 -8.75 1.79 -7.25
N GLN A 49 -9.80 2.54 -6.96
CA GLN A 49 -10.34 3.55 -7.88
C GLN A 49 -9.37 4.72 -8.01
N ILE A 50 -8.83 5.23 -6.89
CA ILE A 50 -7.81 6.27 -6.89
C ILE A 50 -6.57 5.83 -7.68
N ARG A 51 -6.08 4.60 -7.45
CA ARG A 51 -4.96 4.01 -8.20
C ARG A 51 -5.21 4.01 -9.70
N SER A 52 -6.44 3.73 -10.14
CA SER A 52 -6.77 3.72 -11.57
C SER A 52 -6.66 5.11 -12.21
N ILE A 53 -6.92 6.17 -11.44
CA ILE A 53 -6.70 7.56 -11.89
C ILE A 53 -5.20 7.87 -11.94
N LEU A 54 -4.49 7.57 -10.85
CA LEU A 54 -3.05 7.88 -10.68
C LEU A 54 -2.15 7.18 -11.71
N LEU A 55 -2.47 5.95 -12.10
CA LEU A 55 -1.62 5.14 -12.98
C LEU A 55 -2.09 5.10 -14.43
N ASN A 56 -3.07 5.91 -14.80
CA ASN A 56 -3.50 6.01 -16.19
C ASN A 56 -2.59 7.00 -16.94
N PRO A 57 -1.76 6.53 -17.90
CA PRO A 57 -0.86 7.40 -18.66
C PRO A 57 -1.56 8.41 -19.57
N GLU A 58 -2.87 8.25 -19.80
CA GLU A 58 -3.67 9.19 -20.59
C GLU A 58 -4.06 10.46 -19.81
N HIS A 59 -4.01 10.44 -18.47
CA HIS A 59 -4.36 11.59 -17.61
C HIS A 59 -3.22 12.62 -17.50
N LYS A 60 -2.74 13.14 -18.64
CA LYS A 60 -1.61 14.08 -18.70
C LYS A 60 -1.95 15.48 -18.16
N GLU A 61 -3.23 15.78 -18.00
CA GLU A 61 -3.76 17.04 -17.48
C GLU A 61 -3.73 17.13 -15.94
N LEU A 62 -3.49 16.02 -15.25
CA LEU A 62 -3.49 15.96 -13.80
C LEU A 62 -2.36 16.85 -13.24
N GLN A 63 -2.74 17.83 -12.43
CA GLN A 63 -1.77 18.73 -11.79
C GLN A 63 -1.02 17.99 -10.67
N PRO A 64 0.29 18.29 -10.45
CA PRO A 64 1.09 17.63 -9.42
C PRO A 64 0.48 17.69 -8.00
N GLU A 65 -0.17 18.81 -7.65
CA GLU A 65 -0.82 18.98 -6.35
C GLU A 65 -2.04 18.05 -6.23
N SER A 66 -2.83 17.91 -7.31
CA SER A 66 -3.96 16.99 -7.36
C SER A 66 -3.50 15.54 -7.27
N GLU A 67 -2.41 15.19 -7.95
CA GLU A 67 -1.79 13.86 -7.85
C GLU A 67 -1.37 13.54 -6.41
N LEU A 68 -0.66 14.46 -5.75
CA LEU A 68 -0.27 14.33 -4.35
C LEU A 68 -1.49 14.14 -3.43
N LEU A 69 -2.53 14.95 -3.60
CA LEU A 69 -3.74 14.85 -2.78
C LEU A 69 -4.48 13.53 -2.99
N LEU A 70 -4.46 12.96 -4.20
CA LEU A 70 -5.01 11.64 -4.48
C LEU A 70 -4.20 10.54 -3.76
N TYR A 71 -2.87 10.59 -3.81
CA TYR A 71 -2.02 9.68 -3.02
C TYR A 71 -2.31 9.76 -1.52
N LEU A 72 -2.44 10.98 -0.98
CA LEU A 72 -2.77 11.19 0.43
C LEU A 72 -4.18 10.70 0.78
N SER A 73 -5.14 10.86 -0.13
CA SER A 73 -6.50 10.36 0.03
C SER A 73 -6.55 8.83 0.09
N ASP A 74 -5.83 8.14 -0.81
CA ASP A 74 -5.67 6.68 -0.76
C ASP A 74 -5.04 6.23 0.56
N ARG A 75 -3.95 6.87 0.98
CA ARG A 75 -3.24 6.56 2.22
C ARG A 75 -4.13 6.72 3.45
N ILE A 76 -4.89 7.82 3.56
CA ILE A 76 -5.80 8.02 4.70
C ILE A 76 -6.86 6.93 4.73
N GLN A 77 -7.46 6.60 3.59
CA GLN A 77 -8.45 5.52 3.52
C GLN A 77 -7.84 4.18 3.95
N HIS A 78 -6.66 3.88 3.45
CA HIS A 78 -5.93 2.65 3.71
C HIS A 78 -5.49 2.51 5.17
N LEU A 79 -5.05 3.61 5.79
CA LEU A 79 -4.74 3.64 7.21
C LEU A 79 -5.95 3.27 8.06
N GLN A 80 -7.11 3.89 7.80
CA GLN A 80 -8.32 3.70 8.59
C GLN A 80 -8.96 2.31 8.39
N GLU A 81 -9.00 1.81 7.15
CA GLU A 81 -9.66 0.53 6.86
C GLU A 81 -8.77 -0.69 7.11
N THR A 82 -7.45 -0.56 6.96
CA THR A 82 -6.54 -1.71 6.89
C THR A 82 -5.44 -1.67 7.94
N ILE A 83 -4.66 -0.59 8.03
CA ILE A 83 -3.45 -0.57 8.86
C ILE A 83 -3.77 -0.43 10.35
N ILE A 84 -4.60 0.54 10.75
CA ILE A 84 -4.94 0.78 12.16
C ILE A 84 -5.73 -0.39 12.78
N PRO A 85 -6.70 -1.02 12.08
CA PRO A 85 -7.42 -2.18 12.63
C PRO A 85 -6.59 -3.46 12.71
N ALA A 86 -5.43 -3.54 12.04
CA ALA A 86 -4.56 -4.72 12.07
C ALA A 86 -3.96 -4.91 13.47
N LYS A 87 -4.16 -6.10 14.05
CA LYS A 87 -3.70 -6.47 15.39
C LYS A 87 -2.71 -7.61 15.32
#